data_AF-A0A7C4ADU8-F1
#
_entry.id   AF-A0A7C4ADU8-F1
#
_cell.length_a   1.000
_cell.length_b   1.000
_cell.length_c   1.000
_cell.angle_alpha   90.00
_cell.angle_beta   90.00
_cell.angle_gamma   90.00
#
_symmetry.space_group_name_H-M   'P 1'
#
loop_
_entity.id
_entity.type
_entity.pdbx_description
1 polymer ?
#
loop_
_entity_poly.entity_id
_entity_poly.type
_entity_poly.pdbx_seq_one_letter_code
_entity_poly.pdbx_strand_id
1 'polypeptide(L)'
;MRKRLTDIHSSRITVDALGRPGERVFLLQASEGDATFTFKIEKQQAAALALGIDRMLEELAERFPREISRLEEPLSSDLMLREPIEILFVVGQMGMGYDQSEDAVVLVLQELGEEGEEDTRVARIWASRAQMKALSRQIKEVVSRGRPICS
;
A
#
# COMPACT_ATOMS: atom_id res chain seq x y z
N MET A 1 -24.75 7.53 -10.17
CA MET A 1 -23.71 6.64 -10.72
C MET A 1 -22.59 6.57 -9.69
N ARG A 2 -22.45 5.47 -8.95
CA ARG A 2 -21.34 5.34 -7.96
C ARG A 2 -20.03 5.29 -8.75
N LYS A 3 -19.10 6.20 -8.48
CA LYS A 3 -17.74 6.14 -9.05
C LYS A 3 -17.10 4.84 -8.58
N ARG A 4 -16.82 3.92 -9.51
CA ARG A 4 -16.10 2.66 -9.21
C ARG A 4 -14.60 2.85 -9.16
N LEU A 5 -14.08 3.92 -9.77
CA LEU A 5 -12.68 4.31 -9.70
C LEU A 5 -12.48 5.42 -8.66
N THR A 6 -11.59 5.17 -7.71
CA THR A 6 -11.08 6.16 -6.74
C THR A 6 -9.62 6.43 -7.05
N ASP A 7 -9.29 7.68 -7.32
CA ASP A 7 -7.90 8.11 -7.55
C ASP A 7 -7.42 8.85 -6.30
N ILE A 8 -6.24 8.51 -5.80
CA ILE A 8 -5.72 9.01 -4.53
C ILE A 8 -4.27 9.44 -4.73
N HIS A 9 -3.99 10.74 -4.71
CA HIS A 9 -2.63 11.26 -4.61
C HIS A 9 -2.19 11.27 -3.15
N SER A 10 -1.42 10.26 -2.78
CA SER A 10 -1.15 9.95 -1.38
C SER A 10 -0.26 11.01 -0.73
N SER A 11 -0.79 11.70 0.29
CA SER A 11 0.03 12.42 1.28
C SER A 11 0.67 11.45 2.29
N ARG A 12 -0.02 10.34 2.60
CA ARG A 12 0.46 9.26 3.48
C ARG A 12 -0.02 7.91 2.96
N ILE A 13 0.85 6.91 2.99
CA ILE A 13 0.51 5.52 2.68
C ILE A 13 1.18 4.60 3.70
N THR A 14 0.43 3.64 4.24
CA THR A 14 0.96 2.66 5.18
C THR A 14 0.22 1.33 5.06
N VAL A 15 0.85 0.29 5.60
CA VAL A 15 0.22 -0.99 5.92
C VAL A 15 0.50 -1.30 7.37
N ASP A 16 -0.53 -1.75 8.09
CA ASP A 16 -0.37 -2.32 9.43
C ASP A 16 -1.36 -3.48 9.63
N ALA A 17 -1.28 -4.14 10.78
CA ALA A 17 -2.16 -5.23 11.15
C ALA A 17 -2.73 -5.03 12.55
N LEU A 18 -4.05 -5.15 12.68
CA LEU A 18 -4.77 -5.06 13.95
C LEU A 18 -5.15 -6.45 14.47
N GLY A 19 -5.22 -6.61 15.79
CA GLY A 19 -5.62 -7.87 16.44
C GLY A 19 -4.45 -8.72 16.92
N ARG A 20 -4.77 -9.87 17.52
CA ARG A 20 -3.80 -10.79 18.11
C ARG A 20 -3.11 -11.64 17.04
N PRO A 21 -1.87 -12.14 17.27
CA PRO A 21 -1.26 -13.12 16.38
C PRO A 21 -2.22 -14.30 16.09
N GLY A 22 -2.38 -14.65 14.82
CA GLY A 22 -3.36 -15.65 14.35
C GLY A 22 -4.70 -15.07 13.91
N GLU A 23 -5.12 -13.93 14.46
CA GLU A 23 -6.40 -13.26 14.17
C GLU A 23 -6.19 -11.86 13.58
N ARG A 24 -4.99 -11.60 13.05
CA ARG A 24 -4.63 -10.26 12.55
C ARG A 24 -5.36 -9.92 11.26
N VAL A 25 -5.94 -8.71 11.21
CA VAL A 25 -6.48 -8.11 10.01
C VAL A 25 -5.45 -7.13 9.45
N PHE A 26 -4.97 -7.38 8.23
CA PHE A 26 -4.05 -6.50 7.55
C PHE A 26 -4.82 -5.41 6.80
N LEU A 27 -4.36 -4.18 6.96
CA LEU A 27 -4.99 -2.99 6.40
C LEU A 27 -3.94 -2.18 5.64
N LEU A 28 -4.28 -1.77 4.43
CA LEU A 28 -3.57 -0.73 3.69
C LEU A 28 -4.36 0.56 3.85
N GLN A 29 -3.71 1.63 4.26
CA GLN A 29 -4.33 2.94 4.41
C GLN A 29 -3.58 3.97 3.59
N ALA A 30 -4.32 4.81 2.86
CA ALA A 30 -3.81 5.97 2.15
C ALA A 30 -4.62 7.22 2.50
N SER A 31 -3.98 8.38 2.51
CA SER A 31 -4.62 9.67 2.78
C SER A 31 -4.38 10.66 1.64
N GLU A 32 -5.37 11.51 1.36
CA GLU A 32 -5.27 12.66 0.44
C GLU A 32 -5.97 13.85 1.09
N GLY A 33 -5.22 14.91 1.38
CA GLY A 33 -5.72 16.01 2.22
C GLY A 33 -6.23 15.47 3.57
N ASP A 34 -7.50 15.75 3.88
CA ASP A 34 -8.18 15.29 5.10
C ASP A 34 -8.89 13.92 4.92
N ALA A 35 -8.94 13.39 3.69
CA ALA A 35 -9.57 12.12 3.40
C ALA A 35 -8.62 10.95 3.71
N THR A 36 -9.17 9.88 4.28
CA THR A 36 -8.43 8.63 4.55
C THR A 36 -9.21 7.44 4.01
N PHE A 37 -8.52 6.60 3.25
CA PHE A 37 -9.08 5.42 2.60
C PHE A 37 -8.38 4.19 3.17
N THR A 38 -9.18 3.25 3.70
CA THR A 38 -8.64 2.00 4.25
C THR A 38 -9.13 0.82 3.43
N PHE A 39 -8.22 -0.10 3.12
CA PHE A 39 -8.47 -1.31 2.36
C PHE A 39 -8.05 -2.51 3.20
N LYS A 40 -8.89 -3.55 3.22
CA LYS A 40 -8.49 -4.82 3.83
C LYS A 40 -7.72 -5.64 2.80
N ILE A 41 -6.51 -6.06 3.15
CA ILE A 41 -5.65 -6.90 2.31
C ILE A 41 -5.32 -8.20 3.05
N GLU A 42 -4.88 -9.21 2.30
CA GLU A 42 -4.32 -10.42 2.89
C GLU A 42 -2.86 -10.22 3.32
N LYS A 43 -2.40 -11.01 4.29
CA LYS A 43 -0.99 -11.03 4.68
C LYS A 43 -0.06 -11.36 3.51
N GLN A 44 -0.46 -12.29 2.65
CA GLN A 44 0.34 -12.70 1.49
C GLN A 44 0.40 -11.59 0.43
N GLN A 45 -0.72 -10.91 0.19
CA GLN A 45 -0.76 -9.70 -0.62
C GLN A 45 0.20 -8.64 -0.08
N ALA A 46 0.16 -8.33 1.22
CA ALA A 46 1.09 -7.38 1.84
C ALA A 46 2.55 -7.81 1.60
N ALA A 47 2.91 -9.05 1.89
CA ALA A 47 4.28 -9.56 1.70
C ALA A 47 4.73 -9.47 0.22
N ALA A 48 3.86 -9.81 -0.72
CA ALA A 48 4.12 -9.70 -2.15
C ALA A 48 4.29 -8.24 -2.60
N LEU A 49 3.50 -7.31 -2.03
CA LEU A 49 3.61 -5.88 -2.29
C LEU A 49 5.00 -5.35 -1.89
N ALA A 50 5.50 -5.67 -0.70
CA ALA A 50 6.84 -5.23 -0.28
C ALA A 50 7.94 -5.70 -1.25
N LEU A 51 7.89 -6.97 -1.68
CA LEU A 51 8.85 -7.52 -2.64
C LEU A 51 8.73 -6.86 -4.02
N GLY A 52 7.50 -6.60 -4.47
CA GLY A 52 7.24 -5.91 -5.74
C GLY A 52 7.76 -4.47 -5.72
N ILE A 53 7.60 -3.77 -4.59
CA ILE A 53 8.12 -2.41 -4.40
C ILE A 53 9.65 -2.40 -4.52
N ASP A 54 10.35 -3.30 -3.82
CA ASP A 54 11.82 -3.32 -3.85
C ASP A 54 12.33 -3.50 -5.29
N ARG A 55 11.79 -4.48 -6.01
CA ARG A 55 12.17 -4.76 -7.41
C ARG A 55 11.91 -3.56 -8.31
N MET A 56 10.73 -2.94 -8.19
CA MET A 56 10.42 -1.75 -8.97
C MET A 56 11.37 -0.60 -8.67
N LEU A 57 11.71 -0.36 -7.40
CA LEU A 57 12.65 0.71 -7.03
C LEU A 57 14.08 0.43 -7.53
N GLU A 58 14.51 -0.83 -7.55
CA GLU A 58 15.78 -1.25 -8.16
C GLU A 58 15.79 -0.95 -9.67
N GLU A 59 14.76 -1.39 -10.40
CA GLU A 59 14.61 -1.12 -11.83
C GLU A 59 14.56 0.38 -12.15
N LEU A 60 13.88 1.17 -11.31
CA LEU A 60 13.81 2.62 -11.47
C LEU A 60 15.14 3.31 -11.18
N ALA A 61 15.94 2.80 -10.25
CA ALA A 61 17.27 3.33 -9.97
C ALA A 61 18.23 3.12 -11.15
N GLU A 62 18.10 2.00 -11.87
CA GLU A 62 18.87 1.72 -13.08
C GLU A 62 18.42 2.57 -14.28
N ARG A 63 17.10 2.65 -14.50
CA ARG A 63 16.53 3.31 -15.69
C ARG A 63 16.46 4.84 -15.57
N PHE A 64 16.17 5.33 -14.37
CA PHE A 64 15.98 6.75 -14.07
C PHE A 64 16.73 7.11 -12.79
N PRO A 65 18.07 7.20 -12.85
CA PRO A 65 18.89 7.42 -11.67
C PRO A 65 18.50 8.70 -10.93
N ARG A 66 18.04 8.53 -9.69
CA ARG A 66 17.73 9.61 -8.76
C ARG A 66 17.99 9.12 -7.35
N GLU A 67 18.74 9.90 -6.58
CA GLU A 67 18.92 9.62 -5.17
C GLU A 67 17.64 10.00 -4.41
N ILE A 68 17.13 9.07 -3.59
CA ILE A 68 16.04 9.33 -2.66
C ILE A 68 16.67 9.85 -1.37
N SER A 69 16.55 11.15 -1.12
CA SER A 69 17.02 11.79 0.10
C SER A 69 16.23 11.30 1.30
N ARG A 70 16.91 11.16 2.45
CA ARG A 70 16.23 10.85 3.73
C ARG A 70 15.16 11.88 4.10
N LEU A 71 15.32 13.13 3.66
CA LEU A 71 14.35 14.20 3.93
C LEU A 71 13.02 14.00 3.17
N GLU A 72 13.03 13.19 2.11
CA GLU A 72 11.84 12.84 1.34
C GLU A 72 11.10 11.63 1.94
N GLU A 73 11.75 10.88 2.83
CA GLU A 73 11.12 9.72 3.45
C GLU A 73 10.09 10.15 4.51
N PRO A 74 8.90 9.53 4.54
CA PRO A 74 7.90 9.80 5.57
C PRO A 74 8.44 9.60 6.99
N LEU A 75 7.93 10.40 7.94
CA LEU A 75 8.20 10.19 9.35
C LEU A 75 7.59 8.87 9.83
N SER A 76 8.10 8.30 10.92
CA SER A 76 7.56 7.06 11.49
C SER A 76 6.08 7.20 11.90
N SER A 77 5.67 8.37 12.38
CA SER A 77 4.26 8.70 12.66
C SER A 77 3.37 8.69 11.41
N ASP A 78 3.96 8.88 10.23
CA ASP A 78 3.23 8.81 8.96
C ASP A 78 3.01 7.39 8.47
N LEU A 79 3.73 6.43 9.06
CA LEU A 79 3.59 5.01 8.79
C LEU A 79 2.62 4.31 9.76
N MET A 80 1.90 5.05 10.60
CA MET A 80 0.87 4.51 11.50
C MET A 80 -0.53 4.66 10.91
N LEU A 81 -1.40 3.68 11.17
CA LEU A 81 -2.83 3.79 10.88
C LEU A 81 -3.43 4.96 11.67
N ARG A 82 -4.39 5.64 11.06
CA ARG A 82 -5.18 6.70 11.68
C ARG A 82 -6.64 6.29 11.81
N GLU A 83 -7.24 6.74 12.90
CA GLU A 83 -8.69 6.66 13.10
C GLU A 83 -9.41 7.84 12.41
N PRO A 84 -10.68 7.64 11.98
CA PRO A 84 -11.44 6.40 12.05
C PRO A 84 -10.97 5.36 11.00
N ILE A 85 -11.01 4.08 11.37
CA ILE A 85 -10.65 2.97 10.48
C ILE A 85 -11.92 2.41 9.84
N GLU A 86 -12.29 2.98 8.68
CA GLU A 86 -13.43 2.53 7.88
C GLU A 86 -12.95 1.81 6.62
N ILE A 87 -13.25 0.51 6.51
CA ILE A 87 -12.83 -0.32 5.38
C ILE A 87 -13.70 0.02 4.18
N LEU A 88 -13.07 0.53 3.12
CA LEU A 88 -13.73 0.82 1.86
C LEU A 88 -14.12 -0.47 1.13
N PHE A 89 -13.16 -1.38 0.94
CA PHE A 89 -13.38 -2.72 0.40
C PHE A 89 -12.28 -3.72 0.78
N VAL A 90 -12.54 -5.00 0.51
CA VAL A 90 -11.56 -6.09 0.59
C VAL A 90 -10.88 -6.25 -0.76
N VAL A 91 -9.55 -6.24 -0.77
CA VAL A 91 -8.75 -6.30 -2.01
C VAL A 91 -8.63 -7.75 -2.48
N GLY A 92 -9.06 -8.01 -3.71
CA GLY A 92 -8.88 -9.31 -4.38
C GLY A 92 -7.57 -9.35 -5.18
N GLN A 93 -7.26 -8.26 -5.88
CA GLN A 93 -6.08 -8.18 -6.75
C GLN A 93 -5.34 -6.86 -6.57
N MET A 94 -4.02 -6.90 -6.77
CA MET A 94 -3.16 -5.74 -6.73
C MET A 94 -2.23 -5.71 -7.93
N GLY A 95 -2.06 -4.54 -8.51
CA GLY A 95 -1.10 -4.25 -9.58
C GLY A 95 -0.28 -3.02 -9.24
N MET A 96 0.88 -2.87 -9.88
CA MET A 96 1.74 -1.72 -9.67
C MET A 96 2.32 -1.26 -11.01
N GLY A 97 2.27 0.05 -11.24
CA GLY A 97 2.89 0.70 -12.37
C GLY A 97 3.75 1.89 -11.93
N TYR A 98 4.45 2.49 -12.86
CA TYR A 98 5.22 3.70 -12.63
C TYR A 98 4.89 4.73 -13.71
N ASP A 99 4.56 5.95 -13.27
CA ASP A 99 4.38 7.10 -14.12
C ASP A 99 5.63 7.97 -14.07
N GLN A 100 6.29 8.13 -15.23
CA GLN A 100 7.52 8.90 -15.33
C GLN A 100 7.28 10.41 -15.24
N SER A 101 6.11 10.90 -15.68
CA SER A 101 5.83 12.33 -15.73
C SER A 101 5.62 12.91 -14.34
N GLU A 102 4.96 12.16 -13.46
CA GLU A 102 4.72 12.52 -12.06
C GLU A 102 5.79 11.95 -11.11
N ASP A 103 6.75 11.19 -11.64
CA ASP A 103 7.73 10.39 -10.87
C ASP A 103 7.09 9.60 -9.71
N ALA A 104 5.97 8.93 -10.03
CA ALA A 104 5.10 8.30 -9.05
C ALA A 104 4.90 6.82 -9.36
N VAL A 105 4.91 6.01 -8.32
CA VAL A 105 4.45 4.63 -8.37
C VAL A 105 2.93 4.63 -8.17
N VAL A 106 2.23 3.92 -9.05
CA VAL A 106 0.77 3.78 -9.01
C VAL A 106 0.42 2.38 -8.54
N LEU A 107 -0.07 2.27 -7.31
CA LEU A 107 -0.60 1.03 -6.75
C LEU A 107 -2.09 0.92 -7.11
N VAL A 108 -2.44 -0.11 -7.87
CA VAL A 108 -3.82 -0.39 -8.28
C VAL A 108 -4.38 -1.49 -7.38
N LEU A 109 -5.47 -1.20 -6.68
CA LEU A 109 -6.21 -2.12 -5.83
C LEU A 109 -7.55 -2.39 -6.46
N GLN A 110 -7.86 -3.66 -6.68
CA GLN A 110 -9.16 -4.09 -7.17
C GLN A 110 -9.90 -4.85 -6.08
N GLU A 111 -11.16 -4.49 -5.87
CA GLU A 111 -12.05 -5.15 -4.93
C GLU A 111 -12.24 -6.62 -5.29
N LEU A 112 -12.26 -7.47 -4.27
CA LEU A 112 -12.61 -8.87 -4.37
C LEU A 112 -14.08 -8.98 -4.80
N GLY A 113 -14.30 -9.40 -6.05
CA GLY A 113 -15.62 -9.71 -6.60
C GLY A 113 -15.89 -11.21 -6.68
N GLU A 114 -17.10 -11.55 -7.08
CA GLU A 114 -17.49 -12.94 -7.36
C GLU A 114 -17.00 -13.38 -8.76
N GLU A 115 -16.93 -14.69 -9.00
CA GLU A 115 -16.54 -15.22 -10.31
C GLU A 115 -17.50 -14.74 -11.41
N GLY A 116 -16.96 -14.04 -12.42
CA GLY A 116 -17.73 -13.45 -13.52
C GLY A 116 -18.15 -12.00 -13.32
N GLU A 117 -17.78 -11.38 -12.19
CA GLU A 117 -18.03 -9.95 -11.93
C GLU A 117 -16.87 -9.08 -12.43
N GLU A 118 -17.02 -8.46 -13.60
CA GLU A 118 -15.99 -7.60 -14.21
C GLU A 118 -16.05 -6.14 -13.72
N ASP A 119 -17.04 -5.78 -12.90
CA ASP A 119 -17.36 -4.39 -12.56
C ASP A 119 -17.14 -4.06 -11.06
N THR A 120 -16.03 -4.55 -10.49
CA THR A 120 -15.68 -4.30 -9.07
C THR A 120 -15.07 -2.91 -8.86
N ARG A 121 -15.02 -2.44 -7.61
CA ARG A 121 -14.37 -1.16 -7.30
C ARG A 121 -12.86 -1.23 -7.51
N VAL A 122 -12.30 -0.12 -7.96
CA VAL A 122 -10.86 0.06 -8.19
C VAL A 122 -10.39 1.32 -7.47
N ALA A 123 -9.27 1.22 -6.77
CA ALA A 123 -8.54 2.36 -6.23
C ALA A 123 -7.14 2.43 -6.85
N ARG A 124 -6.72 3.62 -7.27
CA ARG A 124 -5.34 3.90 -7.71
C ARG A 124 -4.72 4.86 -6.72
N ILE A 125 -3.63 4.42 -6.10
CA ILE A 125 -2.89 5.21 -5.12
C ILE A 125 -1.56 5.60 -5.75
N TRP A 126 -1.37 6.91 -5.93
CA TRP A 126 -0.15 7.49 -6.43
C TRP A 126 0.76 7.82 -5.25
N ALA A 127 1.96 7.26 -5.23
CA ALA A 127 2.91 7.46 -4.16
C ALA A 127 4.31 7.68 -4.74
N SER A 128 5.07 8.58 -4.09
CA SER A 128 6.47 8.83 -4.45
C SER A 128 7.35 7.60 -4.21
N ARG A 129 8.50 7.53 -4.90
CA ARG A 129 9.52 6.49 -4.65
C ARG A 129 9.92 6.43 -3.17
N ALA A 130 10.00 7.58 -2.49
CA ALA A 130 10.35 7.68 -1.08
C ALA A 130 9.28 7.07 -0.15
N GLN A 131 8.00 7.37 -0.40
CA GLN A 131 6.88 6.74 0.30
C GLN A 131 6.87 5.23 0.09
N MET A 132 7.08 4.76 -1.15
CA MET A 132 7.10 3.33 -1.45
C MET A 132 8.26 2.62 -0.76
N LYS A 133 9.46 3.22 -0.74
CA LYS A 133 10.62 2.67 -0.01
C LYS A 133 10.32 2.52 1.49
N ALA A 134 9.71 3.53 2.10
CA ALA A 134 9.31 3.48 3.50
C ALA A 134 8.21 2.43 3.75
N LEU A 135 7.22 2.36 2.86
CA LEU A 135 6.13 1.39 2.90
C LEU A 135 6.64 -0.06 2.82
N SER A 136 7.59 -0.36 1.91
CA SER A 136 8.19 -1.70 1.81
C SER A 136 8.83 -2.14 3.13
N ARG A 137 9.61 -1.25 3.77
CA ARG A 137 10.20 -1.55 5.09
C ARG A 137 9.14 -1.79 6.16
N GLN A 138 8.13 -0.91 6.22
CA GLN A 138 7.02 -1.02 7.17
C GLN A 138 6.29 -2.36 7.01
N ILE A 139 5.93 -2.74 5.79
CA ILE A 139 5.25 -4.00 5.50
C ILE A 139 6.08 -5.19 5.98
N LYS A 140 7.39 -5.23 5.68
CA LYS A 140 8.28 -6.32 6.10
C LYS A 140 8.30 -6.46 7.63
N GLU A 141 8.32 -5.34 8.33
CA GLU A 141 8.25 -5.34 9.79
C GLU A 141 6.91 -5.91 10.28
N VAL A 142 5.78 -5.37 9.81
CA VAL A 142 4.42 -5.79 10.20
C VAL A 142 4.18 -7.29 9.93
N VAL A 143 4.59 -7.77 8.75
CA VAL A 143 4.47 -9.18 8.36
C VAL A 143 5.28 -10.08 9.30
N SER A 144 6.49 -9.65 9.69
CA SER A 144 7.41 -10.44 10.53
C SER A 144 6.99 -10.52 12.01
N ARG A 145 6.30 -9.49 12.55
CA ARG A 145 5.76 -9.43 13.92
C ARG A 145 4.80 -10.57 14.33
N GLY A 146 4.41 -11.45 13.40
CA GLY A 146 3.58 -12.63 13.69
C GLY A 146 4.26 -13.97 13.45
N ARG A 147 5.59 -14.03 13.32
CA ARG A 147 6.29 -15.30 13.46
C ARG A 147 6.16 -15.73 14.93
N PRO A 148 5.72 -16.96 15.25
CA PRO A 148 5.95 -17.49 16.58
C PRO A 148 7.45 -17.39 16.85
N ILE A 149 7.81 -16.84 18.00
CA ILE A 149 9.17 -16.90 18.51
C ILE A 149 9.39 -18.39 18.76
N CYS A 150 10.01 -19.09 17.80
CA CYS A 150 10.41 -20.46 18.03
C CYS A 150 11.52 -20.42 19.10
N SER A 151 11.14 -20.75 20.34
CA SER A 151 12.04 -21.27 21.38
C SER A 151 12.19 -22.77 21.19
#